data_AF-A0A7S1XZJ2-F1
#
_entry.id   AF-A0A7S1XZJ2-F1
#
_cell.length_a   1.000
_cell.length_b   1.000
_cell.length_c   1.000
_cell.angle_alpha   90.00
_cell.angle_beta   90.00
_cell.angle_gamma   90.00
#
_symmetry.space_group_name_H-M   'P 1'
#
loop_
_entity.id
_entity.type
_entity.pdbx_description
1 polymer ?
#
loop_
_entity_poly.entity_id
_entity_poly.type
_entity_poly.pdbx_seq_one_letter_code
_entity_poly.pdbx_strand_id
1 'polypeptide(L)'
;SLRMRNPRVLIDTFNRTNLTFSVRYKQQAQTKWMEQILHYIQEEENGVRQFQTGIVYCFSQADTETLSDYLRQNGVAADYYHAGVTAKNRERVQFKWQEDQIKVVCATIAYGMGIDKPDVRYVVHATLAKSIEGYYQ
;
A
#
# COMPACT_ATOMS: atom_id res chain seq x y z
N SER A 1 13.14 -24.26 22.40
CA SER A 1 11.87 -24.26 23.16
C SER A 1 11.95 -23.25 24.27
N LEU A 2 10.96 -22.35 24.39
CA LEU A 2 10.97 -21.23 25.34
C LEU A 2 10.76 -21.65 26.82
N ARG A 3 10.49 -22.94 27.10
CA ARG A 3 10.33 -23.53 28.45
C ARG A 3 9.35 -22.77 29.38
N MET A 4 8.37 -22.06 28.82
CA MET A 4 7.35 -21.35 29.58
C MET A 4 6.45 -22.34 30.34
N ARG A 5 6.14 -22.03 31.60
CA ARG A 5 5.24 -22.81 32.45
C ARG A 5 4.08 -21.91 32.86
N ASN A 6 2.85 -22.33 32.57
CA ASN A 6 1.61 -21.59 32.84
C ASN A 6 1.68 -20.08 32.52
N PRO A 7 2.01 -19.71 31.26
CA PRO A 7 2.10 -18.31 30.89
C PRO A 7 0.73 -17.63 30.97
N ARG A 8 0.71 -16.35 31.34
CA ARG A 8 -0.47 -15.53 31.13
C ARG A 8 -0.60 -15.24 29.64
N VAL A 9 -1.77 -15.53 29.08
CA VAL A 9 -2.09 -15.29 27.68
C VAL A 9 -3.06 -14.11 27.62
N LEU A 10 -2.65 -13.03 26.98
CA LEU A 10 -3.49 -11.86 26.72
C LEU A 10 -3.77 -11.83 25.22
N ILE A 11 -5.05 -11.82 24.86
CA ILE A 11 -5.52 -11.77 23.47
C ILE A 11 -6.40 -10.55 23.37
N ASP A 12 -6.07 -9.65 22.43
CA ASP A 12 -6.88 -8.50 22.10
C ASP A 12 -7.66 -8.76 20.80
N THR A 13 -8.65 -7.91 20.52
CA THR A 13 -9.40 -7.95 19.27
C THR A 13 -8.52 -7.50 18.11
N PHE A 14 -8.66 -8.20 16.99
CA PHE A 14 -8.08 -7.79 15.71
C PHE A 14 -8.97 -6.77 14.97
N ASN A 15 -10.15 -6.44 15.49
CA ASN A 15 -11.10 -5.61 14.75
C ASN A 15 -10.63 -4.14 14.67
N ARG A 16 -10.52 -3.62 13.45
CA ARG A 16 -10.27 -2.20 13.17
C ARG A 16 -11.55 -1.59 12.63
N THR A 17 -12.40 -1.10 13.52
CA THR A 17 -13.72 -0.54 13.18
C THR A 17 -13.67 0.68 12.26
N ASN A 18 -12.50 1.33 12.16
CA ASN A 18 -12.25 2.46 11.28
C ASN A 18 -11.87 2.05 9.85
N LEU A 19 -11.79 0.76 9.53
CA LEU A 19 -11.49 0.26 8.18
C LEU A 19 -12.77 -0.20 7.47
N THR A 20 -12.88 0.19 6.20
CA THR A 20 -13.91 -0.33 5.29
C THR A 20 -13.25 -1.23 4.26
N PHE A 21 -13.81 -2.42 4.06
CA PHE A 21 -13.30 -3.41 3.13
C PHE A 21 -14.20 -3.45 1.88
N SER A 22 -13.58 -3.43 0.70
CA SER A 22 -14.29 -3.60 -0.57
C SER A 22 -13.46 -4.42 -1.55
N VAL A 23 -14.15 -5.09 -2.48
CA VAL A 23 -13.52 -5.91 -3.52
C VAL A 23 -14.07 -5.47 -4.87
N ARG A 24 -13.18 -5.22 -5.83
CA ARG A 24 -13.51 -4.86 -7.21
C ARG A 24 -12.86 -5.85 -8.17
N TYR A 25 -13.53 -6.15 -9.27
CA TYR A 25 -12.94 -6.99 -10.32
C TYR A 25 -11.78 -6.27 -11.01
N LYS A 26 -10.62 -6.93 -11.03
CA LYS A 26 -9.42 -6.44 -11.72
C LYS A 26 -9.52 -6.71 -13.23
N GLN A 27 -9.28 -5.68 -14.03
CA GLN A 27 -9.19 -5.84 -15.48
C GLN A 27 -7.92 -6.60 -15.87
N GLN A 28 -8.02 -7.48 -16.89
CA GLN A 28 -6.88 -8.32 -17.30
C GLN A 28 -5.78 -7.53 -17.99
N ALA A 29 -6.14 -6.58 -18.84
CA ALA A 29 -5.17 -5.76 -19.57
C ALA A 29 -4.40 -4.83 -18.61
N GLN A 30 -3.07 -4.74 -18.78
CA GLN A 30 -2.21 -4.02 -17.84
C GLN A 30 -2.63 -2.56 -17.68
N THR A 31 -2.82 -1.87 -18.80
CA THR A 31 -3.27 -0.48 -18.83
C THR A 31 -4.62 -0.29 -18.13
N LYS A 32 -5.54 -1.23 -18.28
CA LYS A 32 -6.89 -1.13 -17.72
C LYS A 32 -6.94 -1.26 -16.20
N TRP A 33 -6.16 -2.14 -15.60
CA TRP A 33 -6.13 -2.19 -14.13
C TRP A 33 -5.37 -1.00 -13.54
N MET A 34 -4.35 -0.46 -14.22
CA MET A 34 -3.68 0.77 -13.80
C MET A 34 -4.61 1.98 -13.90
N GLU A 35 -5.43 2.09 -14.96
CA GLU A 35 -6.50 3.08 -15.08
C GLU A 35 -7.51 2.97 -13.92
N GLN A 36 -7.92 1.75 -13.53
CA GLN A 36 -8.83 1.55 -12.39
C GLN A 36 -8.24 2.08 -11.08
N ILE A 37 -6.95 1.82 -10.82
CA ILE A 37 -6.27 2.30 -9.62
C ILE A 37 -6.16 3.82 -9.65
N LEU A 38 -5.77 4.40 -10.79
CA LEU A 38 -5.70 5.85 -10.94
C LEU A 38 -7.04 6.51 -10.67
N HIS A 39 -8.13 5.99 -11.23
CA HIS A 39 -9.49 6.50 -10.99
C HIS A 39 -9.82 6.45 -9.49
N TYR A 40 -9.57 5.32 -8.83
CA TYR A 40 -9.79 5.19 -7.39
C TYR A 40 -8.99 6.20 -6.57
N ILE A 41 -7.71 6.42 -6.92
CA ILE A 41 -6.84 7.39 -6.24
C ILE A 41 -7.27 8.85 -6.51
N GLN A 42 -7.87 9.11 -7.67
CA GLN A 42 -8.39 10.41 -8.08
C GLN A 42 -9.82 10.68 -7.62
N GLU A 43 -10.49 9.70 -6.99
CA GLU A 43 -11.90 9.81 -6.61
C GLU A 43 -12.09 11.04 -5.69
N GLU A 44 -13.03 11.91 -6.06
CA GLU A 44 -13.24 13.18 -5.38
C GLU A 44 -14.05 12.97 -4.10
N GLU A 45 -13.54 13.52 -3.00
CA GLU A 45 -14.31 13.64 -1.75
C GLU A 45 -14.71 15.10 -1.58
N ASN A 46 -16.02 15.37 -1.48
CA ASN A 46 -16.58 16.71 -1.29
C ASN A 46 -16.16 17.75 -2.37
N GLY A 47 -15.94 17.32 -3.61
CA GLY A 47 -15.62 18.21 -4.73
C GLY A 47 -14.19 18.76 -4.74
N VAL A 48 -13.29 18.20 -3.91
CA VAL A 48 -11.87 18.54 -3.92
C VAL A 48 -11.09 17.32 -4.41
N ARG A 49 -10.37 17.46 -5.53
CA ARG A 49 -9.35 16.48 -5.95
C ARG A 49 -8.15 16.62 -5.04
N GLN A 50 -8.05 15.76 -4.03
CA GLN A 50 -6.85 15.64 -3.24
C GLN A 50 -6.35 14.20 -3.28
N PHE A 51 -5.13 14.02 -3.79
CA PHE A 51 -4.43 12.76 -3.66
C PHE A 51 -4.17 12.48 -2.18
N GLN A 52 -4.97 11.57 -1.64
CA GLN A 52 -4.81 11.12 -0.26
C GLN A 52 -3.59 10.20 -0.13
N THR A 53 -3.02 10.15 1.07
CA THR A 53 -1.92 9.24 1.37
C THR A 53 -2.40 7.79 1.26
N GLY A 54 -1.70 6.96 0.49
CA GLY A 54 -2.05 5.55 0.37
C GLY A 54 -0.92 4.63 -0.11
N ILE A 55 -1.21 3.34 -0.04
CA ILE A 55 -0.29 2.26 -0.43
C ILE A 55 -0.98 1.41 -1.50
N VAL A 56 -0.25 1.02 -2.54
CA VAL A 56 -0.70 0.04 -3.52
C VAL A 56 0.23 -1.16 -3.50
N TYR A 57 -0.27 -2.31 -3.03
CA TYR A 57 0.47 -3.56 -3.05
C TYR A 57 0.35 -4.27 -4.42
N CYS A 58 1.48 -4.37 -5.10
CA CYS A 58 1.64 -5.06 -6.38
C CYS A 58 2.20 -6.48 -6.18
N PHE A 59 2.01 -7.32 -7.20
CA PHE A 59 2.50 -8.70 -7.18
C PHE A 59 4.02 -8.79 -7.38
N SER A 60 4.56 -8.03 -8.33
CA SER A 60 5.97 -8.09 -8.71
C SER A 60 6.69 -6.74 -8.54
N GLN A 61 8.02 -6.79 -8.55
CA GLN A 61 8.87 -5.60 -8.52
C GLN A 61 8.65 -4.73 -9.77
N ALA A 62 8.58 -5.38 -10.95
CA ALA A 62 8.29 -4.69 -12.21
C ALA A 62 6.93 -3.99 -12.20
N ASP A 63 5.90 -4.59 -11.58
CA ASP A 63 4.59 -3.96 -11.44
C ASP A 63 4.64 -2.71 -10.54
N THR A 64 5.47 -2.71 -9.49
CA THR A 64 5.62 -1.52 -8.63
C THR A 64 6.24 -0.36 -9.39
N GLU A 65 7.29 -0.62 -10.17
CA GLU A 65 7.96 0.39 -10.99
C GLU A 65 6.99 0.91 -12.08
N THR A 66 6.40 0.00 -12.87
CA THR A 66 5.47 0.33 -13.96
C THR A 66 4.27 1.15 -13.47
N LEU A 67 3.65 0.74 -12.36
CA LEU A 67 2.50 1.46 -11.82
C LEU A 67 2.91 2.85 -11.31
N SER A 68 4.02 2.95 -10.59
CA SER A 68 4.48 4.25 -10.06
C SER A 68 4.79 5.23 -11.19
N ASP A 69 5.38 4.76 -12.29
CA ASP A 69 5.63 5.55 -13.50
C ASP A 69 4.32 6.03 -14.13
N TYR A 70 3.36 5.10 -14.29
CA TYR A 70 2.03 5.41 -14.81
C TYR A 70 1.32 6.47 -13.95
N LEU A 71 1.34 6.33 -12.63
CA LEU A 71 0.74 7.28 -11.69
C LEU A 71 1.42 8.66 -11.77
N ARG A 72 2.76 8.70 -11.84
CA ARG A 72 3.53 9.95 -11.99
C ARG A 72 3.22 10.67 -13.30
N GLN A 73 3.10 9.94 -14.41
CA GLN A 73 2.71 10.50 -15.71
C GLN A 73 1.30 11.11 -15.69
N ASN A 74 0.45 10.66 -14.75
CA ASN A 74 -0.91 11.17 -14.55
C ASN A 74 -1.03 12.14 -13.36
N GLY A 75 0.09 12.73 -12.92
CA GLY A 75 0.12 13.82 -11.94
C GLY A 75 0.06 13.39 -10.47
N VAL A 76 0.12 12.08 -10.18
CA VAL A 76 0.17 11.58 -8.80
C VAL A 76 1.61 11.60 -8.30
N ALA A 77 1.84 12.17 -7.12
CA ALA A 77 3.13 12.05 -6.43
C ALA A 77 3.31 10.60 -5.93
N ALA A 78 3.88 9.74 -6.77
CA ALA A 78 4.08 8.32 -6.51
C ALA A 78 5.56 7.91 -6.63
N ASP A 79 5.96 6.88 -5.87
CA ASP A 79 7.28 6.22 -6.00
C ASP A 79 7.11 4.73 -5.63
N TYR A 80 8.13 3.91 -5.87
CA TYR A 80 8.05 2.46 -5.70
C TYR A 80 8.94 1.94 -4.56
N TYR A 81 8.53 0.81 -3.97
CA TYR A 81 9.27 0.15 -2.89
C TYR A 81 9.26 -1.38 -3.03
N HIS A 82 10.43 -1.97 -3.25
CA HIS A 82 10.60 -3.43 -3.28
C HIS A 82 12.03 -3.85 -2.92
N ALA A 83 12.23 -5.15 -2.72
CA ALA A 83 13.51 -5.70 -2.26
C ALA A 83 14.69 -5.48 -3.23
N GLY A 84 14.42 -5.32 -4.53
CA GLY A 84 15.45 -5.01 -5.54
C GLY A 84 15.97 -3.57 -5.50
N VAL A 85 15.29 -2.66 -4.81
CA VAL A 85 15.75 -1.28 -4.58
C VAL A 85 16.81 -1.26 -3.49
N THR A 86 17.87 -0.47 -3.64
CA THR A 86 18.90 -0.33 -2.60
C THR A 86 18.31 0.17 -1.29
N ALA A 87 18.90 -0.23 -0.15
CA ALA A 87 18.43 0.21 1.17
C ALA A 87 18.33 1.74 1.29
N LYS A 88 19.34 2.47 0.81
CA LYS A 88 19.36 3.94 0.75
C LYS A 88 18.17 4.51 -0.03
N ASN A 89 17.81 3.91 -1.16
CA ASN A 89 16.68 4.37 -1.95
C ASN A 89 15.34 4.04 -1.27
N ARG A 90 15.24 2.88 -0.62
CA ARG A 90 14.06 2.49 0.18
C ARG A 90 13.83 3.47 1.35
N GLU A 91 14.88 3.81 2.08
CA GLU A 91 14.85 4.82 3.15
C GLU A 91 14.43 6.19 2.61
N ARG A 92 14.96 6.60 1.45
CA ARG A 92 14.57 7.86 0.79
C ARG A 92 13.08 7.88 0.46
N VAL A 93 12.54 6.80 -0.10
CA VAL A 93 11.10 6.72 -0.46
C VAL A 93 10.24 6.78 0.80
N GLN A 94 10.57 5.99 1.81
CA GLN A 94 9.84 5.98 3.07
C GLN A 94 9.86 7.36 3.74
N PHE A 95 11.02 8.02 3.80
CA PHE A 95 11.14 9.38 4.35
C PHE A 95 10.27 10.38 3.59
N LYS A 96 10.35 10.40 2.25
CA LYS A 96 9.55 11.31 1.43
C LYS A 96 8.05 11.07 1.55
N TRP A 97 7.62 9.82 1.73
CA TRP A 97 6.23 9.48 1.95
C TRP A 97 5.74 9.88 3.35
N GLN A 98 6.59 9.74 4.37
CA GLN A 98 6.31 10.25 5.71
C GLN A 98 6.13 11.78 5.72
N GLU A 99 7.00 12.50 5.01
CA GLU A 99 6.99 13.97 4.87
C GLU A 99 6.00 14.49 3.80
N ASP A 100 5.05 13.67 3.35
CA ASP A 100 4.00 14.06 2.40
C ASP A 100 4.47 14.55 1.01
N GLN A 101 5.75 14.37 0.68
CA GLN A 101 6.32 14.68 -0.65
C GLN A 101 5.91 13.63 -1.70
N ILE A 102 5.63 12.40 -1.25
CA ILE A 102 5.02 11.33 -2.03
C ILE A 102 3.71 10.98 -1.35
N LYS A 103 2.63 10.89 -2.13
CA LYS A 103 1.30 10.50 -1.64
C LYS A 103 1.06 9.00 -1.76
N VAL A 104 1.61 8.36 -2.79
CA VAL A 104 1.34 6.95 -3.08
C VAL A 104 2.62 6.16 -3.17
N VAL A 105 2.71 5.08 -2.40
CA VAL A 105 3.81 4.11 -2.54
C VAL A 105 3.28 2.86 -3.23
N CYS A 106 3.85 2.52 -4.38
CA CYS A 106 3.62 1.25 -5.06
C CYS A 106 4.62 0.24 -4.53
N ALA A 107 4.16 -0.76 -3.77
CA ALA A 107 5.03 -1.64 -3.03
C ALA A 107 4.76 -3.12 -3.28
N THR A 108 5.77 -3.95 -3.03
CA THR A 108 5.55 -5.38 -2.75
C THR A 108 5.41 -5.58 -1.24
N ILE A 109 5.16 -6.81 -0.80
CA ILE A 109 5.11 -7.18 0.64
C ILE A 109 6.39 -6.84 1.44
N ALA A 110 7.46 -6.42 0.76
CA ALA A 110 8.67 -5.91 1.40
C ALA A 110 8.45 -4.57 2.14
N TYR A 111 7.35 -3.86 1.85
CA TYR A 111 6.94 -2.63 2.53
C TYR A 111 5.88 -2.99 3.58
N GLY A 112 6.14 -2.79 4.87
CA GLY A 112 5.16 -3.14 5.92
C GLY A 112 5.76 -3.21 7.32
N MET A 113 6.99 -3.69 7.46
CA MET A 113 7.68 -3.69 8.75
C MET A 113 8.16 -2.27 9.10
N GLY A 114 7.62 -1.69 10.17
CA GLY A 114 8.08 -0.41 10.71
C GLY A 114 7.51 0.84 10.02
N ILE A 115 6.40 0.70 9.30
CA ILE A 115 5.65 1.84 8.78
C ILE A 115 4.66 2.29 9.85
N ASP A 116 4.76 3.56 10.23
CA ASP A 116 3.81 4.22 11.13
C ASP A 116 3.52 5.61 10.57
N LYS A 117 2.48 5.70 9.72
CA LYS A 117 1.95 6.97 9.20
C LYS A 117 0.46 7.02 9.55
N PRO A 118 0.01 7.96 10.40
CA PRO A 118 -1.36 7.96 10.92
C PRO A 118 -2.40 8.33 9.85
N ASP A 119 -1.99 9.01 8.78
CA ASP A 119 -2.87 9.56 7.78
C ASP A 119 -3.05 8.70 6.51
N VAL A 120 -2.73 7.40 6.55
CA VAL A 120 -3.02 6.47 5.43
C VAL A 120 -4.52 6.31 5.25
N ARG A 121 -5.04 6.71 4.08
CA ARG A 121 -6.48 6.70 3.75
C ARG A 121 -6.94 5.49 2.98
N TYR A 122 -6.04 4.86 2.23
CA TYR A 122 -6.36 3.63 1.52
C TYR A 122 -5.16 2.71 1.40
N VAL A 123 -5.48 1.42 1.32
CA VAL A 123 -4.54 0.35 0.95
C VAL A 123 -5.20 -0.45 -0.17
N VAL A 124 -4.58 -0.47 -1.35
CA VAL A 124 -5.08 -1.20 -2.51
C VAL A 124 -4.21 -2.42 -2.75
N HIS A 125 -4.82 -3.60 -2.75
CA HIS A 125 -4.16 -4.82 -3.24
C HIS A 125 -4.43 -4.98 -4.74
N ALA A 126 -3.46 -4.63 -5.58
CA ALA A 126 -3.54 -4.84 -7.02
C ALA A 126 -3.53 -6.34 -7.40
N THR A 127 -3.10 -7.19 -6.47
CA THR A 127 -3.23 -8.65 -6.53
C THR A 127 -3.55 -9.17 -5.14
N LEU A 128 -4.34 -10.24 -5.06
CA LEU A 128 -4.69 -10.88 -3.79
C LEU A 128 -3.44 -11.22 -2.97
N ALA A 129 -3.52 -10.98 -1.66
CA ALA A 129 -2.50 -11.43 -0.73
C ALA A 129 -2.39 -12.96 -0.75
N LYS A 130 -1.21 -13.48 -0.39
CA LYS A 130 -0.96 -14.93 -0.37
C LYS A 130 -1.76 -15.67 0.72
N SER A 131 -2.20 -14.96 1.75
CA SER A 131 -3.01 -15.49 2.85
C SER A 131 -3.86 -14.38 3.46
N ILE A 132 -4.81 -14.76 4.31
CA ILE A 132 -5.65 -13.80 5.04
C ILE A 132 -4.83 -13.00 6.06
N GLU A 133 -3.83 -13.62 6.68
CA GLU A 133 -2.92 -12.97 7.62
C GLU A 133 -2.10 -11.89 6.90
N GLY A 134 -1.60 -12.19 5.69
CA GLY A 134 -0.86 -11.22 4.88
C GLY A 134 -1.74 -10.15 4.23
N TYR A 135 -3.06 -10.33 4.20
CA TYR A 135 -4.02 -9.28 3.82
C TYR A 135 -4.36 -8.36 5.00
N TYR A 136 -4.42 -8.94 6.19
CA TYR A 136 -4.80 -8.22 7.40
C TYR A 136 -3.65 -7.38 7.96
N GLN A 137 -2.41 -7.85 7.83
CA GLN A 137 -1.19 -7.14 8.25
C GLN A 137 -0.96 -5.85 7.44
#